data_AF-A0A2G5VED3-F1
#
_entry.id   AF-A0A2G5VED3-F1
#
_cell.length_a   1.000
_cell.length_b   1.000
_cell.length_c   1.000
_cell.angle_alpha   90.00
_cell.angle_beta   90.00
_cell.angle_gamma   90.00
#
_symmetry.space_group_name_H-M   'P 1'
#
loop_
_entity.id
_entity.type
_entity.pdbx_description
1 polymer ?
#
loop_
_entity_poly.entity_id
_entity_poly.type
_entity_poly.pdbx_seq_one_letter_code
_entity_poly.pdbx_strand_id
1 'polypeptide(L)'
;MDCDALSNEDELAVEVYAVFTVHGFHRSFSERDIINLLDDQMERGYTESKLRELNKTLAQVLQDSKHFRNCGPGEWKAIPANGMDHIHESLAGRPQ
;
A
#
# COMPACT_ATOMS: atom_id res chain seq x y z
N MET A 1 12.08 27.16 3.53
CA MET A 1 11.93 25.70 3.57
C MET A 1 10.56 25.45 4.12
N ASP A 2 9.57 25.54 3.24
CA ASP A 2 8.20 25.16 3.53
C ASP A 2 8.25 23.65 3.73
N CYS A 3 8.13 23.23 4.99
CA CYS A 3 7.83 21.84 5.29
C CYS A 3 6.39 21.66 4.81
N ASP A 4 6.22 21.33 3.52
CA ASP A 4 4.96 20.90 2.95
C ASP A 4 4.37 19.90 3.93
N ALA A 5 3.26 20.29 4.57
CA ALA A 5 2.50 19.39 5.39
C ALA A 5 2.13 18.23 4.48
N LEU A 6 2.68 17.04 4.75
CA LEU A 6 2.35 15.83 4.01
C LEU A 6 0.82 15.75 3.96
N SER A 7 0.26 15.69 2.76
CA SER A 7 -1.16 15.42 2.59
C SER A 7 -1.51 14.14 3.33
N ASN A 8 -2.72 14.03 3.87
CA ASN A 8 -3.17 12.81 4.56
C ASN A 8 -2.95 11.54 3.72
N GLU A 9 -2.96 11.67 2.39
CA GLU A 9 -2.65 10.60 1.42
C GLU A 9 -1.18 10.17 1.47
N ASP A 10 -0.25 11.12 1.54
CA ASP A 10 1.20 10.88 1.61
C ASP A 10 1.59 10.26 2.97
N GLU A 11 1.00 10.77 4.06
CA GLU A 11 1.19 10.16 5.39
C GLU A 11 0.70 8.71 5.39
N LEU A 12 -0.49 8.45 4.85
CA LEU A 12 -1.03 7.10 4.72
C LEU A 12 -0.15 6.21 3.84
N ALA A 13 0.40 6.73 2.74
CA ALA A 13 1.32 5.99 1.88
C ALA A 13 2.57 5.53 2.63
N VAL A 14 3.14 6.42 3.46
CA VAL A 14 4.30 6.13 4.30
C VAL A 14 3.95 5.08 5.36
N GLU A 15 2.81 5.22 6.03
CA GLU A 15 2.36 4.25 7.04
C GLU A 15 2.13 2.86 6.43
N VAL A 16 1.45 2.80 5.29
CA VAL A 16 1.24 1.55 4.54
C VAL A 16 2.59 0.95 4.16
N TYR A 17 3.50 1.75 3.59
CA TYR A 17 4.83 1.27 3.21
C TYR A 17 5.62 0.73 4.41
N ALA A 18 5.50 1.38 5.58
CA ALA A 18 6.10 0.91 6.83
C ALA A 18 5.55 -0.47 7.23
N VAL A 19 4.23 -0.69 7.15
CA VAL A 19 3.64 -2.02 7.38
C VAL A 19 4.26 -3.07 6.46
N PHE A 20 4.37 -2.79 5.16
CA PHE A 20 5.01 -3.72 4.22
C PHE A 20 6.49 -3.97 4.52
N THR A 21 7.22 -2.97 5.04
CA THR A 21 8.63 -3.16 5.46
C THR A 21 8.76 -4.06 6.68
N VAL A 22 7.84 -3.96 7.66
CA VAL A 22 7.84 -4.76 8.89
C VAL A 22 7.37 -6.20 8.61
N HIS A 23 6.29 -6.37 7.85
CA HIS A 23 5.68 -7.68 7.59
C HIS A 23 6.28 -8.41 6.37
N GLY A 24 7.05 -7.71 5.55
CA GLY A 24 7.88 -8.25 4.48
C GLY A 24 7.31 -8.05 3.07
N PHE A 25 8.12 -7.42 2.21
CA PHE A 25 7.84 -7.15 0.79
C PHE A 25 7.51 -8.38 -0.08
N HIS A 26 7.74 -9.59 0.41
CA HIS A 26 7.48 -10.82 -0.33
C HIS A 26 6.00 -11.23 -0.31
N ARG A 27 5.20 -10.67 0.59
CA ARG A 27 3.76 -11.00 0.74
C ARG A 27 2.89 -9.94 0.06
N SER A 28 1.83 -10.39 -0.59
CA SER A 28 0.69 -9.53 -0.92
C SER A 28 -0.22 -9.40 0.31
N PHE A 29 -0.83 -8.23 0.46
CA PHE A 29 -1.84 -7.98 1.47
C PHE A 29 -3.09 -7.45 0.79
N SER A 30 -4.25 -7.88 1.29
CA SER A 30 -5.51 -7.31 0.84
C SER A 30 -5.67 -5.90 1.42
N GLU A 31 -6.47 -5.05 0.80
CA GLU A 31 -6.80 -3.73 1.37
C GLU A 31 -7.31 -3.83 2.82
N ARG A 32 -8.11 -4.86 3.12
CA ARG A 32 -8.57 -5.17 4.49
C ARG A 32 -7.44 -5.57 5.43
N ASP A 33 -6.47 -6.36 4.97
CA ASP A 33 -5.33 -6.76 5.80
C ASP A 33 -4.45 -5.56 6.10
N ILE A 34 -4.21 -4.69 5.12
CA ILE A 34 -3.45 -3.45 5.30
C ILE A 34 -4.14 -2.57 6.35
N ILE A 35 -5.47 -2.38 6.25
CA ILE A 35 -6.24 -1.60 7.23
C ILE A 35 -6.15 -2.21 8.63
N ASN A 36 -6.29 -3.53 8.76
CA ASN A 36 -6.18 -4.20 10.06
C ASN A 36 -4.77 -4.07 10.65
N LEU A 37 -3.73 -4.20 9.83
CA LEU A 37 -2.34 -4.04 10.26
C LEU A 37 -2.04 -2.59 10.66
N LEU A 38 -2.62 -1.61 9.96
CA LEU A 38 -2.54 -0.20 10.33
C LEU A 38 -3.26 0.08 11.66
N ASP A 39 -4.46 -0.48 11.86
CA ASP A 39 -5.21 -0.32 13.11
C ASP A 39 -4.46 -0.95 14.30
N ASP A 40 -3.88 -2.13 14.11
CA ASP A 40 -3.05 -2.84 15.09
C ASP A 40 -1.77 -2.06 15.44
N GLN A 41 -1.03 -1.58 14.43
CA GLN A 41 0.21 -0.81 14.61
C GLN A 41 -0.01 0.54 15.29
N MET A 42 -1.15 1.18 15.04
CA MET A 42 -1.39 2.53 15.54
C MET A 42 -2.08 2.57 16.92
N GLU A 43 -2.56 1.43 17.44
CA GLU A 43 -3.39 1.35 18.66
C GLU A 43 -4.53 2.40 18.69
N ARG A 44 -4.92 2.91 17.50
CA ARG A 44 -5.66 4.17 17.38
C ARG A 44 -7.16 3.99 17.54
N GLY A 45 -7.65 2.74 17.52
CA GLY A 45 -9.07 2.41 17.65
C GLY A 45 -9.90 3.22 16.66
N TYR A 46 -9.64 3.05 15.37
CA TYR A 46 -10.32 3.84 14.36
C TYR A 46 -11.84 3.61 14.41
N THR A 47 -12.61 4.69 14.48
CA THR A 47 -14.07 4.61 14.37
C THR A 47 -14.46 4.10 12.98
N GLU A 48 -15.62 3.45 12.85
CA GLU A 48 -16.09 2.87 11.59
C GLU A 48 -16.11 3.90 10.43
N SER A 49 -16.41 5.17 10.74
CA SER A 49 -16.35 6.28 9.80
C SER A 49 -14.93 6.58 9.30
N LYS A 50 -13.93 6.56 10.19
CA LYS A 50 -12.52 6.73 9.79
C LYS A 50 -12.01 5.53 9.01
N LEU A 51 -12.43 4.31 9.36
CA LEU A 51 -12.08 3.11 8.59
C LEU A 51 -12.61 3.19 7.15
N ARG A 52 -13.83 3.70 6.94
CA ARG A 52 -14.38 3.89 5.60
C ARG A 52 -13.63 4.95 4.79
N GLU A 53 -13.28 6.06 5.43
CA GLU A 53 -12.48 7.11 4.79
C GLU A 53 -11.09 6.60 4.44
N LEU A 54 -10.43 5.93 5.39
CA LEU A 54 -9.10 5.35 5.22
C LEU A 54 -9.10 4.27 4.15
N ASN A 55 -10.15 3.45 4.02
CA ASN A 55 -10.27 2.47 2.93
C ASN A 55 -10.35 3.17 1.55
N LYS A 56 -11.14 4.23 1.44
CA LYS A 56 -11.25 5.00 0.20
C LYS A 56 -9.90 5.65 -0.17
N THR A 57 -9.25 6.29 0.79
CA THR A 57 -7.95 6.94 0.61
C THR A 57 -6.86 5.91 0.30
N LEU A 58 -6.88 4.76 0.99
CA LEU A 58 -5.93 3.67 0.77
C LEU A 58 -6.00 3.15 -0.66
N ALA A 59 -7.21 2.91 -1.19
CA ALA A 59 -7.37 2.46 -2.57
C ALA A 59 -6.79 3.47 -3.57
N GLN A 60 -6.99 4.77 -3.34
CA GLN A 60 -6.41 5.83 -4.17
C GLN A 60 -4.89 5.87 -4.05
N VAL A 61 -4.35 5.83 -2.83
CA VAL A 61 -2.91 5.83 -2.57
C VAL A 61 -2.23 4.62 -3.21
N LEU A 62 -2.81 3.43 -3.09
CA LEU A 62 -2.28 2.20 -3.69
C LEU A 62 -2.30 2.25 -5.23
N GLN A 63 -3.30 2.91 -5.82
CA GLN A 63 -3.41 3.08 -7.28
C GLN A 63 -2.49 4.16 -7.85
N ASP A 64 -2.33 5.29 -7.15
CA ASP A 64 -1.55 6.43 -7.63
C ASP A 64 -0.05 6.27 -7.33
N SER A 65 0.28 5.59 -6.23
CA SER A 65 1.66 5.42 -5.80
C SER A 65 2.40 4.37 -6.61
N LYS A 66 3.58 4.77 -7.10
CA LYS A 66 4.53 3.90 -7.83
C LYS A 66 5.20 2.86 -6.94
N HIS A 67 4.94 2.90 -5.63
CA HIS A 67 5.53 1.99 -4.65
C HIS A 67 4.67 0.76 -4.40
N PHE A 68 3.48 0.65 -4.98
CA PHE A 68 2.61 -0.51 -4.81
C PHE A 68 2.21 -1.09 -6.17
N ARG A 69 2.02 -2.41 -6.19
CA ARG A 69 1.59 -3.17 -7.35
C ARG A 69 0.37 -3.99 -7.00
N ASN A 70 -0.65 -3.95 -7.86
CA ASN A 70 -1.76 -4.87 -7.78
C ASN A 70 -1.33 -6.26 -8.27
N CYS A 71 -1.47 -7.27 -7.43
CA CYS A 71 -1.14 -8.68 -7.73
C CYS A 71 -2.39 -9.56 -7.93
N GLY A 72 -3.58 -9.00 -7.75
CA GLY A 72 -4.85 -9.73 -7.78
C GLY A 72 -6.02 -8.84 -7.35
N PRO A 73 -7.25 -9.35 -7.43
CA PRO A 73 -8.45 -8.60 -7.06
C PRO A 73 -8.41 -8.19 -5.57
N GLY A 74 -8.06 -6.93 -5.32
CA GLY A 74 -7.92 -6.36 -3.96
C GLY A 74 -6.59 -6.68 -3.27
N GLU A 75 -5.64 -7.34 -3.95
CA GLU A 75 -4.34 -7.72 -3.39
C GLU A 75 -3.23 -6.78 -3.87
N TRP A 76 -2.47 -6.25 -2.93
CA TRP A 76 -1.44 -5.26 -3.15
C TRP A 76 -0.11 -5.70 -2.56
N LYS A 77 0.97 -5.37 -3.27
CA LYS A 77 2.34 -5.67 -2.88
C LYS A 77 3.18 -4.41 -2.96
N ALA A 78 3.97 -4.13 -1.93
CA ALA A 78 4.92 -3.02 -1.99
C ALA A 78 6.16 -3.39 -2.82
N ILE A 79 6.58 -2.44 -3.65
CA ILE A 79 7.79 -2.50 -4.45
C ILE A 79 8.94 -1.94 -3.61
N PRO A 80 10.00 -2.71 -3.35
CA PRO A 80 11.15 -2.21 -2.60
C PRO A 80 11.83 -1.08 -3.39
N ALA A 81 12.14 0.03 -2.71
CA ALA A 81 12.79 1.21 -3.31
C ALA A 81 14.13 0.90 -4.01
N ASN A 82 14.75 -0.24 -3.67
CA ASN A 82 16.05 -0.66 -4.19
C ASN A 82 15.99 -1.32 -5.59
N GLY A 83 14.88 -1.23 -6.32
CA GLY A 83 14.74 -1.80 -7.67
C GLY A 83 14.93 -3.32 -7.72
N MET A 84 14.89 -3.98 -6.56
CA MET A 84 15.10 -5.43 -6.42
C MET A 84 13.77 -6.18 -6.49
N ASP A 85 12.76 -5.60 -7.15
CA ASP A 85 11.68 -6.40 -7.71
C ASP A 85 12.29 -7.01 -8.97
N HIS A 86 12.82 -8.23 -8.83
CA HIS A 86 13.05 -9.11 -9.97
C HIS A 86 11.67 -9.40 -10.59
N ILE A 87 11.09 -8.40 -11.25
CA ILE A 87 9.99 -8.58 -12.18
C ILE A 87 10.65 -9.32 -13.34
N HIS A 88 10.64 -10.64 -13.23
CA HIS A 88 10.48 -11.48 -14.38
C HIS A 88 9.29 -10.90 -15.14
N GLU A 89 9.64 -10.16 -16.18
CA GLU A 89 8.84 -9.86 -17.35
C GLU A 89 8.22 -11.17 -17.85
N SER A 90 7.17 -11.64 -17.18
CA SER A 90 6.18 -12.49 -17.82
C SER A 90 5.29 -11.53 -18.61
N LEU A 91 5.81 -11.16 -19.78
CA LEU A 91 5.02 -10.80 -20.96
C LEU A 91 4.05 -11.96 -21.22
N ALA A 92 2.96 -12.00 -20.46
CA ALA A 92 1.83 -12.87 -20.75
C ALA A 92 1.16 -12.32 -22.01
N GLY A 93 1.54 -12.90 -23.15
CA GLY A 93 0.72 -12.97 -24.36
C GLY A 93 0.85 -11.81 -25.34
N ARG A 94 1.93 -11.80 -26.15
CA ARG A 94 1.79 -11.37 -27.55
C ARG A 94 1.34 -12.60 -28.36
N PRO A 95 0.15 -12.62 -28.99
CA PRO A 95 -0.12 -13.60 -30.04
C PRO A 95 0.77 -13.29 -31.26
N GLN A 96 1.30 -14.36 -31.86
CA GLN A 96 2.02 -14.37 -33.14
C GLN A 96 1.12 -13.94 -34.30
#